data_AF-A0A343YTX8-F1
#
_entry.id   AF-A0A343YTX8-F1
#
_cell.length_a   1.000
_cell.length_b   1.000
_cell.length_c   1.000
_cell.angle_alpha   90.00
_cell.angle_beta   90.00
_cell.angle_gamma   90.00
#
_symmetry.space_group_name_H-M   'P 1'
#
loop_
_entity.id
_entity.type
_entity.pdbx_description
1 polymer ?
#
loop_
_entity_poly.entity_id
_entity_poly.type
_entity_poly.pdbx_seq_one_letter_code
_entity_poly.pdbx_strand_id
1 'polypeptide(L)' 'MVAIDVRTRREGRDLRKVGFYDPIRNQTNLNVPAILYFLEKGAKPTGTVHDISKKADVFRELFLNQSKLKK' A
#
# COMPACT_ATOMS: atom_id res chain seq x y z
N MET A 1 3.98 -2.55 7.64
CA MET A 1 3.12 -1.63 6.85
C MET A 1 1.68 -1.95 7.13
N VAL A 2 0.88 -0.92 7.44
CA VAL A 2 -0.53 -1.06 7.81
C VAL A 2 -1.34 0.01 7.08
N ALA A 3 -2.60 -0.30 6.80
CA ALA A 3 -3.62 0.67 6.46
C ALA A 3 -4.30 1.10 7.75
N ILE A 4 -4.30 2.39 8.05
CA ILE A 4 -4.84 2.95 9.29
C ILE A 4 -5.47 4.31 9.02
N ASP A 5 -6.48 4.68 9.80
CA ASP A 5 -7.05 6.02 9.78
C ASP A 5 -6.02 7.05 10.29
N VAL A 6 -5.92 8.20 9.62
CA VAL A 6 -4.97 9.27 9.93
C VAL A 6 -5.15 9.87 11.34
N ARG A 7 -6.36 9.77 11.91
CA ARG A 7 -6.69 10.28 13.25
C ARG A 7 -6.22 9.34 14.35
N THR A 8 -5.93 8.09 14.01
CA THR A 8 -5.49 7.08 14.98
C THR A 8 -4.01 7.28 15.30
N ARG A 9 -3.63 7.01 16.56
CA ARG A 9 -2.22 6.99 16.98
C ARG A 9 -1.41 6.04 16.09
N ARG A 10 -0.12 6.33 15.93
CA ARG A 10 0.80 5.56 15.07
C ARG A 10 0.79 4.05 15.30
N GLU A 11 0.71 3.64 16.57
CA GLU A 11 0.64 2.23 17.00
C GLU A 11 -0.76 1.85 17.48
N GLY A 12 -1.77 2.62 17.10
CA GLY A 12 -3.16 2.32 17.42
C GLY A 12 -3.72 1.21 16.54
N ARG A 13 -5.04 1.03 16.63
CA ARG A 13 -5.76 -0.01 15.89
C ARG A 13 -5.68 0.25 14.39
N ASP A 14 -5.05 -0.65 13.65
CA ASP A 14 -5.03 -0.65 12.20
C ASP A 14 -6.33 -1.22 11.61
N LEU A 15 -6.63 -0.81 10.37
CA LEU A 15 -7.72 -1.39 9.58
C LEU A 15 -7.28 -2.75 9.05
N ARG A 16 -6.04 -2.82 8.53
CA ARG A 16 -5.45 -4.04 7.98
C ARG A 16 -3.93 -3.94 7.86
N LYS A 17 -3.23 -5.03 8.18
CA LYS A 17 -1.83 -5.21 7.82
C LYS A 17 -1.69 -5.50 6.32
N VAL A 18 -0.94 -4.67 5.61
CA VAL A 18 -0.77 -4.73 4.14
C VAL A 18 0.61 -5.19 3.71
N GLY A 19 1.55 -5.33 4.65
CA GLY A 19 2.89 -5.82 4.35
C GLY A 19 3.88 -5.54 5.48
N PHE A 20 5.16 -5.79 5.22
CA PHE A 20 6.25 -5.37 6.09
C PHE A 20 7.45 -4.91 5.28
N TYR A 21 8.27 -4.10 5.94
CA TYR A 21 9.55 -3.63 5.44
C TYR A 21 10.56 -3.74 6.58
N ASP A 22 11.64 -4.47 6.33
CA ASP A 22 12.81 -4.57 7.20
C ASP A 22 13.99 -3.89 6.48
N PRO A 23 14.38 -2.67 6.90
CA PRO A 23 15.49 -1.95 6.28
C PRO A 23 16.86 -2.58 6.57
N ILE A 24 17.02 -3.31 7.67
CA ILE A 24 18.31 -3.90 8.08
C ILE A 24 18.63 -5.08 7.17
N ARG A 25 17.63 -5.90 6.89
CA ARG A 25 17.77 -7.10 6.03
C ARG A 25 17.40 -6.81 4.57
N ASN A 26 16.99 -5.59 4.28
CA ASN A 26 16.42 -5.16 2.99
C ASN A 26 15.28 -6.08 2.50
N GLN A 27 14.50 -6.63 3.44
CA GLN A 27 13.40 -7.55 3.14
C GLN A 27 12.10 -6.77 3.08
N THR A 28 11.34 -6.97 2.01
CA THR A 28 10.03 -6.35 1.82
C THR A 28 9.04 -7.41 1.41
N ASN A 29 7.90 -7.47 2.10
CA ASN A 29 6.77 -8.29 1.68
C ASN A 29 5.54 -7.39 1.57
N LEU A 30 4.93 -7.38 0.40
CA LEU A 30 3.77 -6.56 0.09
C LEU A 30 2.60 -7.46 -0.26
N ASN A 31 1.48 -7.27 0.43
CA ASN A 31 0.20 -7.84 0.01
C ASN A 31 -0.41 -6.93 -1.05
N VAL A 32 0.01 -7.13 -2.30
CA VAL A 32 -0.38 -6.27 -3.44
C VAL A 32 -1.91 -6.16 -3.59
N PRO A 33 -2.71 -7.25 -3.52
CA PRO A 33 -4.17 -7.13 -3.59
C PRO A 33 -4.78 -6.24 -2.50
N ALA A 34 -4.27 -6.34 -1.26
CA ALA A 34 -4.75 -5.50 -0.16
C ALA A 34 -4.36 -4.03 -0.37
N ILE A 35 -3.14 -3.77 -0.85
CA ILE A 35 -2.67 -2.41 -1.14
C ILE A 35 -3.52 -1.77 -2.25
N LEU A 36 -3.73 -2.49 -3.36
CA LEU A 36 -4.56 -2.02 -4.48
C LEU A 36 -5.97 -1.66 -4.01
N TYR A 37 -6.60 -2.53 -3.21
CA TYR A 37 -7.92 -2.25 -2.64
C TYR A 37 -7.98 -0.90 -1.90
N PHE A 38 -6.99 -0.60 -1.05
CA PHE A 38 -6.97 0.68 -0.33
C PHE A 38 -6.67 1.86 -1.24
N LEU A 39 -5.76 1.70 -2.22
CA LEU A 39 -5.45 2.76 -3.19
C LEU A 39 -6.68 3.11 -4.05
N GLU A 40 -7.44 2.11 -4.49
CA GLU A 40 -8.70 2.30 -5.22
C GLU A 40 -9.76 3.03 -4.37
N LYS A 41 -9.75 2.83 -3.05
CA LYS A 41 -10.62 3.54 -2.11
C LYS A 41 -10.10 4.93 -1.71
N GLY A 42 -8.99 5.38 -2.30
CA GLY A 42 -8.44 6.72 -2.07
C GLY A 42 -7.47 6.82 -0.89
N ALA A 43 -6.95 5.69 -0.39
CA ALA A 43 -5.91 5.72 0.63
C ALA A 43 -4.64 6.40 0.08
N LYS A 44 -4.07 7.30 0.88
CA LYS A 44 -2.84 8.03 0.54
C LYS A 44 -1.64 7.38 1.23
N PRO A 45 -0.68 6.80 0.49
CA PRO A 45 0.53 6.27 1.10
C PRO A 45 1.43 7.40 1.61
N THR A 46 2.12 7.16 2.73
CA THR A 46 3.21 8.03 3.21
C THR A 46 4.45 7.93 2.31
N GLY A 47 5.35 8.91 2.32
CA GLY A 47 6.52 8.97 1.43
C GLY A 47 7.30 7.65 1.30
N THR A 48 7.75 7.06 2.42
CA THR A 48 8.49 5.78 2.39
C THR A 48 7.67 4.63 1.80
N VAL A 49 6.37 4.57 2.12
CA VAL A 49 5.47 3.54 1.59
C VAL A 49 5.27 3.75 0.09
N HIS A 50 5.14 5.00 -0.36
CA HIS A 50 5.04 5.35 -1.78
C HIS A 50 6.28 4.88 -2.55
N ASP A 51 7.48 5.16 -2.05
CA ASP A 51 8.73 4.75 -2.69
C ASP A 51 8.88 3.23 -2.77
N ILE A 52 8.50 2.52 -1.69
CA ILE A 52 8.51 1.06 -1.68
C ILE A 52 7.49 0.50 -2.69
N SER A 53 6.27 1.03 -2.71
CA SER A 53 5.23 0.62 -3.67
C SER A 53 5.61 0.94 -5.11
N LYS A 54 6.35 2.03 -5.35
CA LYS A 54 6.90 2.39 -6.65
C LYS A 54 7.99 1.42 -7.09
N LYS A 55 8.90 1.04 -6.20
CA LYS A 55 9.93 0.01 -6.48
C LYS A 55 9.35 -1.37 -6.77
N ALA A 56 8.17 -1.66 -6.22
CA ALA A 56 7.47 -2.91 -6.43
C ALA A 56 6.41 -2.85 -7.56
N ASP A 57 6.42 -1.80 -8.39
CA ASP A 57 5.51 -1.61 -9.54
C ASP A 57 4.01 -1.70 -9.25
N VAL A 58 3.59 -1.51 -7.99
CA VAL A 58 2.17 -1.61 -7.58
C VAL A 58 1.28 -0.61 -8.32
N PHE A 59 1.80 0.59 -8.60
CA PHE A 59 1.05 1.62 -9.33
C PHE A 59 0.80 1.25 -10.80
N ARG A 60 1.65 0.42 -11.40
CA ARG A 60 1.42 -0.08 -12.76
C ARG A 60 0.20 -0.98 -12.79
N GLU A 61 0.08 -1.87 -11.82
CA GLU A 61 -1.07 -2.77 -11.69
C GLU A 61 -2.36 -2.01 -11.42
N LEU A 62 -2.30 -0.98 -10.56
CA LEU A 62 -3.43 -0.08 -10.32
C LEU A 62 -3.95 0.57 -11.62
N PHE A 63 -3.05 1.09 -12.45
CA PHE A 63 -3.41 1.70 -13.73
C PHE A 63 -4.04 0.68 -14.70
N LEU A 64 -3.49 -0.53 -14.77
CA LEU A 64 -4.03 -1.60 -15.61
C LEU A 64 -5.45 -1.99 -15.17
N ASN A 65 -5.73 -2.07 -13.86
CA ASN A 65 -7.07 -2.35 -13.37
C ASN A 65 -8.08 -1.26 -13.75
N GLN A 66 -7.69 0.01 -13.67
CA GLN A 66 -8.55 1.12 -14.10
C GLN A 66 -8.85 1.09 -15.60
N SER A 67 -7.88 0.69 -16.44
CA SER A 67 -8.12 0.55 -17.89
C SER A 67 -9.08 -0.61 -18.23
N LYS A 68 -9.08 -1.69 -17.44
CA LYS A 68 -10.01 -2.81 -17.60
C LYS A 68 -11.44 -2.42 -17.21
N LEU A 69 -11.61 -1.61 -16.17
CA LEU A 69 -12.93 -1.17 -15.68
C LEU A 69 -13.62 -0.14 -16.59
N LYS A 70 -12.86 0.55 -17.45
CA LYS A 70 -13.38 1.55 -18.40
C LYS A 70 -13.76 0.98 -19.77
N LYS A 71 -13.59 -0.33 -19.95
CA LYS A 71 -13.92 -1.05 -21.18
C LYS A 71 -15.19 -1.85 -20.96
#